data_AF-A0A1H8MWH8-F1
#
_entry.id   AF-A0A1H8MWH8-F1
#
_cell.length_a   1.000
_cell.length_b   1.000
_cell.length_c   1.000
_cell.angle_alpha   90.00
_cell.angle_beta   90.00
_cell.angle_gamma   90.00
#
_symmetry.space_group_name_H-M   'P 1'
#
loop_
_entity.id
_entity.type
_entity.pdbx_description
1 polymer ?
#
loop_
_entity_poly.entity_id
_entity_poly.type
_entity_poly.pdbx_seq_one_letter_code
_entity_poly.pdbx_strand_id
1 'polypeptide(L)' 'MSERETPDDERPYECDLCDDRFATREELKDHVWEYHEMDGDVPP' A
#
# COMPACT_ATOMS: atom_id res chain seq x y z
N MET A 1 3.51 -24.99 14.19
CA MET A 1 3.92 -23.61 14.55
C MET A 1 3.96 -22.86 13.23
N SER A 2 2.81 -22.39 12.73
CA SER A 2 2.82 -21.56 11.53
C SER A 2 2.95 -20.14 12.02
N GLU A 3 4.13 -19.59 11.80
CA GLU A 3 4.49 -18.19 11.92
C GLU A 3 3.53 -17.41 11.03
N ARG A 4 2.39 -17.01 11.60
CA ARG A 4 1.57 -15.96 11.02
C ARG A 4 2.37 -14.70 11.24
N GLU A 5 3.14 -14.34 10.23
CA GLU A 5 3.67 -13.00 10.03
C GLU A 5 2.44 -12.11 9.93
N THR A 6 1.96 -11.63 11.07
CA THR A 6 0.90 -10.65 11.13
C THR A 6 1.43 -9.41 10.43
N PRO A 7 0.87 -9.00 9.27
CA PRO A 7 1.19 -7.70 8.72
C PRO A 7 0.76 -6.70 9.78
N ASP A 8 1.78 -6.11 10.38
CA ASP A 8 1.73 -5.16 11.48
C ASP A 8 0.56 -4.16 11.31
N ASP A 9 -0.40 -4.21 12.25
CA ASP A 9 -1.64 -3.42 12.29
C ASP A 9 -1.41 -1.89 12.33
N GLU A 10 -0.17 -1.41 12.29
CA GLU A 10 0.20 0.00 12.39
C GLU A 10 0.22 0.71 11.04
N ARG A 11 0.24 -0.04 9.92
CA ARG A 11 0.27 0.51 8.55
C ARG A 11 -0.66 -0.28 7.64
N PRO A 12 -2.00 -0.08 7.75
CA PRO A 12 -2.99 -0.89 7.05
C PRO A 12 -3.01 -0.71 5.53
N TYR A 13 -2.24 0.25 5.01
CA TYR A 13 -2.20 0.57 3.59
C TYR A 13 -0.89 0.06 3.00
N GLU A 14 -0.89 -1.17 2.50
CA GLU A 14 0.20 -1.74 1.71
C GLU A 14 0.03 -1.39 0.23
N CYS A 15 1.13 -1.09 -0.45
CA CYS A 15 1.13 -0.92 -1.88
C CYS A 15 0.92 -2.26 -2.56
N ASP A 16 0.03 -2.35 -3.54
CA ASP A 16 -0.19 -3.61 -4.27
C ASP A 16 0.93 -3.86 -5.31
N LEU A 17 1.75 -2.84 -5.56
CA LEU A 17 2.76 -2.79 -6.62
C LEU A 17 4.19 -3.01 -6.08
N CYS A 18 4.39 -2.83 -4.77
CA CYS A 18 5.63 -3.08 -4.05
C CYS A 18 5.36 -3.44 -2.59
N ASP A 19 6.38 -3.85 -1.83
CA ASP A 19 6.23 -4.22 -0.41
C ASP A 19 6.20 -3.00 0.55
N ASP A 20 6.01 -1.79 0.03
CA ASP A 20 5.94 -0.58 0.86
C ASP A 20 4.58 -0.48 1.55
N ARG A 21 4.63 -0.30 2.87
CA ARG A 21 3.46 0.00 3.70
C ARG A 21 3.36 1.49 3.94
N PHE A 22 2.19 1.99 4.28
CA PHE A 22 1.91 3.40 4.58
C PHE A 22 0.89 3.51 5.72
N ALA A 23 0.99 4.59 6.50
CA ALA A 23 0.07 4.82 7.62
C ALA A 23 -1.28 5.37 7.14
N THR A 24 -1.30 6.02 5.96
CA THR A 24 -2.47 6.67 5.39
C THR A 24 -2.65 6.36 3.89
N ARG A 25 -3.88 6.51 3.39
CA ARG A 25 -4.18 6.37 1.96
C ARG A 25 -3.55 7.47 1.10
N GLU A 26 -3.37 8.66 1.67
CA GLU A 26 -2.79 9.81 0.96
C GLU A 26 -1.33 9.54 0.61
N GLU A 27 -0.55 9.04 1.58
CA GLU A 27 0.84 8.64 1.36
C GLU A 27 0.94 7.49 0.35
N LEU A 28 0.08 6.47 0.47
CA LEU A 28 0.04 5.37 -0.50
C LEU A 28 -0.30 5.88 -1.92
N LYS A 29 -1.25 6.79 -2.05
CA LYS A 29 -1.66 7.34 -3.34
C LYS A 29 -0.56 8.18 -3.99
N ASP A 30 0.11 9.03 -3.22
CA ASP A 30 1.25 9.81 -3.68
C ASP A 30 2.42 8.90 -4.09
N HIS A 31 2.72 7.90 -3.27
CA HIS A 31 3.73 6.89 -3.59
C HIS A 31 3.40 6.15 -4.90
N VAL A 32 2.17 5.66 -5.06
CA VAL A 32 1.76 5.02 -6.32
C VAL A 32 1.88 6.01 -7.47
N TRP A 33 1.44 7.25 -7.33
CA TRP A 33 1.53 8.24 -8.41
C TRP A 33 2.97 8.55 -8.84
N GLU A 34 3.88 8.73 -7.89
CA GLU A 34 5.27 9.15 -8.13
C GLU A 34 6.19 7.96 -8.48
N TYR A 35 5.97 6.79 -7.88
CA TYR A 35 6.85 5.61 -8.00
C TYR A 35 6.25 4.50 -8.87
N HIS A 36 4.93 4.39 -8.93
CA HIS A 36 4.22 3.36 -9.66
C HIS A 36 3.21 3.96 -10.63
N GLU A 37 3.73 4.57 -11.68
CA GLU A 37 2.98 5.22 -12.75
C GLU A 37 1.85 4.29 -13.28
N MET A 38 0.65 4.37 -12.70
CA MET A 38 -0.53 3.66 -13.18
C MET A 38 -1.73 4.61 -13.27
N ASP A 39 -1.98 5.00 -14.51
CA ASP A 39 -3.14 5.69 -15.03
C ASP A 39 -4.47 5.08 -14.51
N GLY A 40 -5.16 5.84 -13.66
CA GLY A 40 -6.42 6.44 -14.12
C GLY A 40 -7.73 5.63 -14.04
N ASP A 41 -7.81 4.50 -13.35
CA ASP A 41 -9.12 3.91 -13.02
C ASP A 41 -9.12 3.39 -11.57
N VAL A 42 -9.46 4.28 -10.65
CA VAL A 42 -9.93 3.88 -9.31
C VAL A 42 -11.45 3.98 -9.37
N PRO A 43 -12.17 2.88 -9.72
CA PRO A 43 -13.62 2.88 -9.62
C PRO A 43 -14.02 2.95 -8.14
N PRO A 44 -15.21 3.51 -7.84
CA PRO A 44 -15.66 3.84 -6.48
C PRO A 44 -15.84 2.63 -5.56
#